data_AF-A0A2V8X118-F1
#
_entry.id   AF-A0A2V8X118-F1
#
_cell.length_a   1.000
_cell.length_b   1.000
_cell.length_c   1.000
_cell.angle_alpha   90.00
_cell.angle_beta   90.00
_cell.angle_gamma   90.00
#
_symmetry.space_group_name_H-M   'P 1'
#
loop_
_entity.id
_entity.type
_entity.pdbx_description
1 polymer ?
#
loop_
_entity_poly.entity_id
_entity_poly.type
_entity_poly.pdbx_seq_one_letter_code
_entity_poly.pdbx_strand_id
1 'polypeptide(L)'
;MRRWGNLLLCVGFGLLAAGCPKGKPDFTQGKKAEALQDYDAAFNFYQKAAKADPYNASYKIKLNRARFEASELHVKRGVELRNQGNLPGAAGEFQRAQAIDPGSPIADQELRKTVEVIAEKNRAADAAAEPPSDSNEQPLASMPPEIKPLSRAPINYKASSDAKVVFDTIGKLAGLTVVYDPDFPARRITVDLVNVTLEQALEIVSLESKAFVKPVTENIIFVIPDQPQKRRDYEEQVVKTFYISNTIQPQDLTEIVTGLRQLLDLKRI
;
A
#
# COMPACT_ATOMS: atom_id res chain seq x y z
N MET A 1 -73.18 36.71 -68.85
CA MET A 1 -73.21 37.37 -67.53
C MET A 1 -73.59 36.35 -66.47
N ARG A 2 -72.64 35.97 -65.59
CA ARG A 2 -72.83 35.46 -64.21
C ARG A 2 -71.46 35.10 -63.66
N ARG A 3 -70.96 35.89 -62.70
CA ARG A 3 -69.73 35.63 -61.94
C ARG A 3 -70.09 34.64 -60.84
N TRP A 4 -69.48 33.45 -60.83
CA TRP A 4 -69.49 32.56 -59.67
C TRP A 4 -68.11 32.62 -59.01
N GLY A 5 -68.11 33.03 -57.73
CA GLY A 5 -66.91 33.07 -56.91
C GLY A 5 -66.52 31.65 -56.50
N ASN A 6 -65.29 31.26 -56.83
CA ASN A 6 -64.69 30.05 -56.29
C ASN A 6 -64.15 30.35 -54.90
N LEU A 7 -64.87 29.84 -53.90
CA LEU A 7 -64.44 29.73 -52.51
C LEU A 7 -63.33 28.66 -52.46
N LEU A 8 -62.08 29.07 -52.34
CA LEU A 8 -60.93 28.18 -52.11
C LEU A 8 -61.01 27.64 -50.66
N LEU A 9 -61.50 26.42 -50.52
CA LEU A 9 -61.54 25.68 -49.27
C LEU A 9 -60.14 25.12 -48.95
N CYS A 10 -59.40 25.79 -48.07
CA CYS A 10 -58.15 25.28 -47.50
C CYS A 10 -58.45 24.05 -46.62
N VAL A 11 -58.30 22.85 -47.18
CA VAL A 11 -58.23 21.61 -46.38
C VAL A 11 -56.84 21.53 -45.76
N GLY A 12 -56.72 22.06 -44.54
CA GLY A 12 -55.54 21.85 -43.70
C GLY A 12 -55.42 20.38 -43.33
N PHE A 13 -54.50 19.68 -43.97
CA PHE A 13 -54.08 18.34 -43.58
C PHE A 13 -53.27 18.46 -42.28
N GLY A 14 -53.96 18.45 -41.15
CA GLY A 14 -53.33 18.39 -39.83
C GLY A 14 -52.61 17.05 -39.68
N LEU A 15 -51.29 17.04 -39.89
CA LEU A 15 -50.43 15.94 -39.47
C LEU A 15 -50.54 15.82 -37.95
N LEU A 16 -51.38 14.90 -37.48
CA LEU A 16 -51.24 14.29 -36.17
C LEU A 16 -49.92 13.52 -36.18
N ALA A 17 -48.83 14.20 -35.83
CA ALA A 17 -47.55 13.58 -35.53
C ALA A 17 -47.71 12.76 -34.23
N ALA A 18 -48.30 11.57 -34.36
CA ALA A 18 -48.21 10.53 -33.35
C ALA A 18 -46.73 10.07 -33.31
N GLY A 19 -45.90 10.83 -32.58
CA GLY A 19 -44.50 10.52 -32.40
C GLY A 19 -44.35 9.15 -31.77
N CYS A 20 -43.60 8.25 -32.43
CA CYS A 20 -43.25 6.96 -31.84
C CYS A 20 -42.69 7.19 -30.43
N PRO A 21 -43.21 6.52 -29.39
CA PRO A 21 -42.70 6.69 -28.04
C PRO A 21 -41.22 6.33 -28.01
N LYS A 22 -40.38 7.30 -27.60
CA LYS A 22 -38.93 7.16 -27.53
C LYS A 22 -38.56 5.97 -26.63
N GLY A 23 -37.52 5.22 -27.00
CA GLY A 23 -37.03 4.09 -26.21
C GLY A 23 -37.90 2.81 -26.23
N LYS A 24 -39.02 2.76 -26.98
CA LYS A 24 -39.87 1.57 -27.07
C LYS A 24 -39.14 0.29 -27.54
N PRO A 25 -38.22 0.33 -28.53
CA PRO A 25 -37.45 -0.84 -28.92
C PRO A 25 -36.60 -1.39 -27.78
N ASP A 26 -35.83 -0.53 -27.10
CA ASP A 26 -35.00 -0.91 -25.95
C ASP A 26 -35.83 -1.47 -24.81
N PHE A 27 -36.97 -0.84 -24.48
CA PHE A 27 -37.86 -1.35 -23.45
C PHE A 27 -38.41 -2.76 -23.76
N THR A 28 -38.69 -3.03 -25.04
CA THR A 28 -39.16 -4.34 -25.49
C THR A 28 -38.04 -5.38 -25.38
N GLN A 29 -36.80 -5.02 -25.74
CA GLN A 29 -35.65 -5.91 -25.57
C GLN A 29 -35.33 -6.15 -24.08
N GLY A 30 -35.44 -5.13 -23.23
CA GLY A 30 -35.27 -5.26 -21.79
C GLY A 30 -36.27 -6.25 -21.18
N LYS A 31 -37.54 -6.20 -21.61
CA LYS A 31 -38.55 -7.21 -21.22
C LYS A 31 -38.20 -8.62 -21.65
N LYS A 32 -37.65 -8.77 -22.85
CA LYS A 32 -37.23 -10.08 -23.37
C LYS A 32 -36.06 -10.64 -22.55
N ALA A 33 -35.08 -9.79 -22.24
CA ALA A 33 -33.94 -10.15 -21.39
C ALA A 33 -34.38 -10.50 -19.95
N GLU A 34 -35.27 -9.70 -19.35
CA GLU A 34 -35.86 -9.96 -18.02
C GLU A 34 -36.59 -11.32 -17.99
N ALA A 35 -37.36 -11.65 -19.03
CA ALA A 35 -38.04 -12.94 -19.15
C ALA A 35 -37.08 -14.13 -19.28
N LEU A 36 -35.86 -13.90 -19.77
CA LEU A 36 -34.78 -14.89 -19.84
C LEU A 36 -33.89 -14.88 -18.58
N GLN A 37 -34.21 -14.07 -17.58
CA GLN A 37 -33.39 -13.83 -16.39
C GLN A 37 -31.98 -13.32 -16.70
N ASP A 38 -31.78 -12.74 -17.89
CA ASP A 38 -30.57 -12.01 -18.25
C ASP A 38 -30.70 -10.58 -17.71
N TYR A 39 -30.50 -10.46 -16.40
CA TYR A 39 -30.70 -9.20 -15.68
C TYR A 39 -29.68 -8.13 -16.09
N ASP A 40 -28.49 -8.53 -16.53
CA ASP A 40 -27.45 -7.61 -17.02
C ASP A 40 -27.89 -6.96 -18.34
N ALA A 41 -28.37 -7.75 -19.30
CA ALA A 41 -28.93 -7.21 -20.54
C ALA A 41 -30.20 -6.40 -20.27
N ALA A 42 -31.07 -6.87 -19.37
CA ALA A 42 -32.30 -6.18 -19.00
C ALA A 42 -32.02 -4.79 -18.42
N PHE A 43 -31.08 -4.68 -17.47
CA PHE A 43 -30.65 -3.42 -16.88
C PHE A 43 -30.15 -2.45 -17.96
N ASN A 44 -29.27 -2.92 -18.85
CA ASN A 44 -28.71 -2.09 -19.92
C ASN A 44 -29.78 -1.57 -20.88
N PHE A 45 -30.70 -2.43 -21.32
CA PHE A 45 -31.79 -2.02 -22.21
C PHE A 45 -32.78 -1.07 -21.53
N TYR A 46 -33.17 -1.34 -20.27
CA TYR A 46 -34.02 -0.41 -19.53
C TYR A 46 -33.33 0.92 -19.23
N GLN A 47 -32.01 0.93 -19.02
CA GLN A 47 -31.25 2.15 -18.86
C GLN A 47 -31.28 2.99 -20.13
N LYS A 48 -31.12 2.37 -21.31
CA LYS A 48 -31.26 3.05 -22.61
C LYS A 48 -32.68 3.60 -22.81
N ALA A 49 -33.72 2.81 -22.49
CA ALA A 49 -35.10 3.24 -22.60
C ALA A 49 -35.40 4.45 -21.69
N ALA A 50 -34.97 4.40 -20.43
CA ALA A 50 -35.15 5.50 -19.46
C ALA A 50 -34.34 6.75 -19.83
N LYS A 51 -33.16 6.59 -20.47
CA LYS A 51 -32.40 7.72 -21.03
C LYS A 51 -33.12 8.37 -22.21
N ALA A 52 -33.77 7.56 -23.06
CA ALA A 52 -34.50 8.03 -24.23
C ALA A 52 -35.81 8.76 -23.88
N ASP A 53 -36.47 8.36 -22.78
CA ASP A 53 -37.62 9.05 -22.22
C ASP A 53 -37.56 9.10 -20.67
N PRO A 54 -36.93 10.14 -20.09
CA PRO A 54 -36.74 10.26 -18.64
C PRO A 54 -38.03 10.47 -17.84
N TYR A 55 -39.16 10.83 -18.46
CA TYR A 55 -40.41 11.10 -17.75
C TYR A 55 -41.34 9.87 -17.74
N ASN A 56 -40.99 8.81 -18.46
CA ASN A 56 -41.78 7.58 -18.50
C ASN A 56 -41.65 6.78 -17.19
N ALA A 57 -42.74 6.75 -16.41
CA ALA A 57 -42.80 6.02 -15.14
C ALA A 57 -42.54 4.51 -15.30
N SER A 58 -43.02 3.90 -16.38
CA SER A 58 -42.84 2.46 -16.62
C SER A 58 -41.37 2.09 -16.84
N TYR A 59 -40.63 2.95 -17.56
CA TYR A 59 -39.20 2.73 -17.81
C TYR A 59 -38.38 2.86 -16.53
N LYS A 60 -38.69 3.87 -15.71
CA LYS A 60 -38.06 4.07 -14.40
C LYS A 60 -38.28 2.89 -13.46
N ILE A 61 -39.52 2.41 -13.36
CA ILE A 61 -39.87 1.26 -12.49
C ILE A 61 -39.10 0.02 -12.94
N LYS A 62 -39.09 -0.28 -14.25
CA LYS A 62 -38.38 -1.43 -14.81
C LYS A 62 -36.87 -1.31 -14.67
N LEU A 63 -36.29 -0.13 -14.89
CA LEU A 63 -34.88 0.12 -14.65
C LEU A 63 -34.49 -0.13 -13.19
N ASN A 64 -35.23 0.43 -12.23
CA ASN A 64 -34.94 0.25 -10.80
C ASN A 64 -35.02 -1.22 -10.39
N ARG A 65 -36.02 -1.96 -10.91
CA ARG A 65 -36.15 -3.39 -10.66
C ARG A 65 -34.97 -4.18 -11.24
N ALA A 66 -34.65 -3.97 -12.51
CA ALA A 66 -33.54 -4.66 -13.16
C ALA A 66 -32.19 -4.31 -12.54
N ARG A 67 -32.01 -3.08 -12.06
CA ARG A 67 -30.83 -2.66 -11.28
C ARG A 67 -30.66 -3.53 -10.03
N PHE A 68 -31.72 -3.67 -9.25
CA PHE A 68 -31.71 -4.48 -8.03
C PHE A 68 -31.47 -5.97 -8.36
N GLU A 69 -32.19 -6.53 -9.32
CA GLU A 69 -32.07 -7.95 -9.70
C GLU A 69 -30.66 -8.28 -10.26
N ALA A 70 -30.08 -7.41 -11.08
CA ALA A 70 -28.73 -7.59 -11.62
C ALA A 70 -27.65 -7.42 -10.53
N SER A 71 -27.78 -6.44 -9.64
CA SER A 71 -26.87 -6.28 -8.50
C SER A 71 -26.89 -7.51 -7.59
N GLU A 72 -28.08 -8.00 -7.22
CA GLU A 72 -28.26 -9.20 -6.39
C GLU A 72 -27.70 -10.46 -7.06
N LEU A 73 -27.85 -10.60 -8.37
CA LEU A 73 -27.26 -11.69 -9.14
C LEU A 73 -25.74 -11.72 -8.99
N HIS A 74 -25.09 -10.57 -9.15
CA HIS A 74 -23.64 -10.43 -9.00
C HIS A 74 -23.18 -10.63 -7.55
N VAL A 75 -23.96 -10.17 -6.55
CA VAL A 75 -23.67 -10.48 -5.15
C VAL A 75 -23.68 -11.99 -4.91
N LYS A 76 -24.70 -12.71 -5.39
CA LYS A 76 -24.78 -14.17 -5.23
C LYS A 76 -23.60 -14.90 -5.87
N ARG A 77 -23.26 -14.55 -7.11
CA ARG A 77 -22.08 -15.09 -7.81
C ARG A 77 -20.79 -14.80 -7.06
N GLY A 78 -20.65 -13.58 -6.52
CA GLY A 78 -19.49 -13.20 -5.71
C GLY A 78 -19.36 -14.05 -4.44
N VAL A 79 -20.46 -14.31 -3.74
CA VAL A 79 -20.49 -15.18 -2.55
C VAL A 79 -20.10 -16.61 -2.93
N GLU A 80 -20.65 -17.15 -4.03
CA GLU A 80 -20.31 -18.48 -4.53
C GLU A 80 -18.81 -18.61 -4.87
N LEU A 81 -18.26 -17.64 -5.60
CA LEU A 81 -16.84 -17.61 -5.95
C LEU A 81 -15.94 -17.52 -4.71
N ARG A 82 -16.35 -16.73 -3.71
CA ARG A 82 -15.62 -16.63 -2.45
C ARG A 82 -15.62 -17.96 -1.70
N ASN A 83 -16.77 -18.64 -1.64
CA ASN A 83 -16.89 -19.96 -1.01
C ASN A 83 -16.06 -21.03 -1.75
N GLN A 84 -15.83 -20.86 -3.05
CA GLN A 84 -14.92 -21.69 -3.85
C GLN A 84 -13.43 -21.32 -3.67
N GLY A 85 -13.12 -20.30 -2.86
CA GLY A 85 -11.76 -19.80 -2.64
C GLY A 85 -11.24 -18.89 -3.76
N ASN A 86 -12.03 -18.61 -4.79
CA ASN A 86 -11.70 -17.66 -5.86
C ASN A 86 -11.99 -16.23 -5.39
N LEU A 87 -11.16 -15.74 -4.47
CA LEU A 87 -11.28 -14.40 -3.91
C LEU A 87 -11.19 -13.28 -4.96
N PRO A 88 -10.28 -13.33 -5.96
CA PRO A 88 -10.24 -12.30 -7.00
C PRO A 88 -11.50 -12.27 -7.85
N GLY A 89 -12.03 -13.45 -8.22
CA GLY A 89 -13.29 -13.55 -8.95
C GLY A 89 -14.47 -13.01 -8.14
N ALA A 90 -14.52 -13.33 -6.84
CA ALA A 90 -15.55 -12.82 -5.94
C ALA A 90 -15.54 -11.29 -5.84
N ALA A 91 -14.35 -10.70 -5.63
CA ALA A 91 -14.19 -9.25 -5.59
C ALA A 91 -14.65 -8.58 -6.90
N GLY A 92 -14.33 -9.18 -8.06
CA GLY A 92 -14.78 -8.70 -9.36
C GLY A 92 -16.31 -8.70 -9.52
N GLU A 93 -16.99 -9.74 -9.04
CA GLU A 93 -18.46 -9.80 -9.06
C GLU A 93 -19.10 -8.76 -8.11
N PHE A 94 -18.56 -8.59 -6.90
CA PHE A 94 -19.05 -7.55 -5.98
C PHE A 94 -18.85 -6.12 -6.54
N GLN A 95 -17.73 -5.87 -7.22
CA GLN A 95 -17.50 -4.60 -7.93
C GLN A 95 -18.53 -4.36 -9.04
N ARG A 96 -18.93 -5.39 -9.79
CA ARG A 96 -20.01 -5.28 -10.79
C ARG A 96 -21.35 -4.96 -10.13
N ALA A 97 -21.66 -5.62 -9.01
CA ALA A 97 -22.87 -5.34 -8.25
C ALA A 97 -22.94 -3.87 -7.78
N GLN A 98 -21.81 -3.32 -7.31
CA GLN A 98 -21.69 -1.91 -6.89
C GLN A 98 -21.79 -0.94 -8.07
N ALA A 99 -21.22 -1.29 -9.23
CA ALA A 99 -21.32 -0.47 -10.44
C ALA A 99 -22.76 -0.39 -10.99
N ILE A 100 -23.53 -1.46 -10.83
CA ILE A 100 -24.95 -1.53 -11.23
C ILE A 100 -25.83 -0.80 -10.21
N ASP A 101 -25.69 -1.12 -8.92
CA ASP A 101 -26.41 -0.47 -7.83
C ASP A 101 -25.45 0.10 -6.77
N PRO A 102 -25.03 1.37 -6.93
CA PRO A 102 -24.19 2.05 -5.95
C PRO A 102 -24.84 2.21 -4.57
N GLY A 103 -26.16 2.00 -4.47
CA GLY A 103 -26.91 2.05 -3.21
C GLY A 103 -27.04 0.70 -2.52
N SER A 104 -26.40 -0.37 -3.01
CA SER A 104 -26.50 -1.71 -2.42
C SER A 104 -25.54 -1.86 -1.21
N PRO A 105 -26.05 -1.89 0.03
CA PRO A 105 -25.20 -2.05 1.21
C PRO A 105 -24.55 -3.45 1.27
N ILE A 106 -25.19 -4.44 0.67
CA ILE A 106 -24.70 -5.83 0.65
C ILE A 106 -23.48 -5.93 -0.27
N ALA A 107 -23.53 -5.33 -1.47
CA ALA A 107 -22.40 -5.33 -2.39
C ALA A 107 -21.16 -4.66 -1.76
N ASP A 108 -21.35 -3.52 -1.10
CA ASP A 108 -20.29 -2.81 -0.39
C ASP A 108 -19.69 -3.64 0.75
N GLN A 109 -20.54 -4.23 1.58
CA GLN A 109 -20.10 -5.04 2.71
C GLN A 109 -19.32 -6.27 2.24
N GLU A 110 -19.83 -6.98 1.22
CA GLU A 110 -19.20 -8.20 0.72
C GLU A 110 -17.90 -7.94 -0.04
N LEU A 111 -17.80 -6.83 -0.76
CA LEU A 111 -16.54 -6.39 -1.38
C LEU A 111 -15.46 -6.12 -0.32
N ARG A 112 -15.80 -5.35 0.73
CA ARG A 112 -14.85 -5.02 1.82
C ARG A 112 -14.32 -6.28 2.50
N LYS A 113 -15.21 -7.17 2.93
CA LYS A 113 -14.83 -8.46 3.53
C LYS A 113 -13.88 -9.25 2.62
N THR A 114 -14.18 -9.30 1.33
CA THR A 114 -13.39 -10.10 0.38
C THR A 114 -12.00 -9.50 0.15
N VAL A 115 -11.91 -8.17 0.05
CA VAL A 115 -10.62 -7.46 -0.09
C VAL A 115 -9.76 -7.63 1.17
N GLU A 116 -10.36 -7.60 2.36
CA GLU A 116 -9.66 -7.88 3.63
C GLU A 116 -9.06 -9.28 3.63
N VAL A 117 -9.83 -10.30 3.25
CA VAL A 117 -9.32 -11.69 3.16
C VAL A 117 -8.21 -11.83 2.11
N ILE A 118 -8.30 -11.13 0.97
CA ILE A 118 -7.21 -11.10 -0.02
C ILE A 118 -5.95 -10.47 0.58
N ALA A 119 -6.09 -9.35 1.28
CA ALA A 119 -4.97 -8.66 1.90
C ALA A 119 -4.30 -9.52 2.99
N GLU A 120 -5.09 -10.22 3.81
CA GLU A 120 -4.58 -11.16 4.82
C GLU A 120 -3.86 -12.34 4.17
N LYS A 121 -4.43 -12.92 3.10
CA LYS A 121 -3.80 -14.03 2.38
C LYS A 121 -2.50 -13.61 1.71
N ASN A 122 -2.46 -12.41 1.13
CA ASN A 122 -1.23 -11.87 0.54
C ASN A 122 -0.19 -11.62 1.62
N ARG A 123 -0.56 -11.00 2.75
CA ARG A 123 0.36 -10.81 3.88
C ARG A 123 0.91 -12.13 4.43
N ALA A 124 0.06 -13.16 4.53
CA ALA A 124 0.47 -14.49 4.96
C ALA A 124 1.36 -15.18 3.91
N ALA A 125 1.09 -14.98 2.62
CA ALA A 125 1.93 -15.48 1.54
C ALA A 125 3.29 -14.77 1.50
N ASP A 126 3.33 -13.45 1.73
CA ASP A 126 4.56 -12.68 1.84
C ASP A 126 5.39 -13.15 3.04
N ALA A 127 4.76 -13.35 4.20
CA ALA A 127 5.40 -13.90 5.41
C ALA A 127 5.83 -15.38 5.27
N ALA A 128 5.22 -16.14 4.36
CA ALA A 128 5.59 -17.53 4.06
C ALA A 128 6.57 -17.66 2.88
N ALA A 129 6.71 -16.62 2.06
CA ALA A 129 7.66 -16.50 0.96
C ALA A 129 8.97 -15.86 1.42
N GLU A 130 8.98 -15.20 2.57
CA GLU A 130 10.20 -15.13 3.39
C GLU A 130 10.69 -16.56 3.61
N PRO A 131 11.97 -16.88 3.29
CA PRO A 131 12.50 -18.21 3.54
C PRO A 131 12.24 -18.54 5.01
N PRO A 132 11.88 -19.80 5.35
CA PRO A 132 11.78 -20.17 6.75
C PRO A 132 13.09 -19.71 7.39
N SER A 133 13.01 -18.81 8.37
CA SER A 133 14.12 -18.64 9.30
C SER A 133 14.33 -20.04 9.83
N ASP A 134 15.49 -20.61 9.50
CA ASP A 134 15.78 -21.99 9.80
C ASP A 134 15.54 -22.15 11.30
N SER A 135 14.54 -22.93 11.69
CA SER A 135 14.08 -23.00 13.08
C SER A 135 15.13 -23.60 14.03
N ASN A 136 16.30 -23.95 13.50
CA ASN A 136 17.52 -24.36 14.19
C ASN A 136 18.71 -23.38 14.05
N GLU A 137 18.57 -22.27 13.33
CA GLU A 137 19.53 -21.18 13.39
C GLU A 137 19.13 -20.26 14.54
N GLN A 138 19.90 -20.32 15.63
CA GLN A 138 19.92 -19.25 16.62
C GLN A 138 20.01 -17.91 15.86
N PRO A 139 19.20 -16.89 16.19
CA PRO A 139 19.14 -15.67 15.40
C PRO A 139 20.54 -15.08 15.32
N LEU A 140 21.19 -15.23 14.17
CA LEU A 140 22.43 -14.56 13.87
C LEU A 140 22.05 -13.12 13.58
N ALA A 141 22.15 -12.30 14.63
CA ALA A 141 21.99 -10.84 14.69
C ALA A 141 21.09 -10.25 13.60
N SER A 142 19.84 -9.96 13.98
CA SER A 142 18.99 -8.99 13.30
C SER A 142 19.81 -7.79 12.83
N MET A 143 19.64 -7.35 11.57
CA MET A 143 20.25 -6.11 11.08
C MET A 143 20.05 -5.00 12.13
N PRO A 144 21.11 -4.23 12.49
CA PRO A 144 20.98 -3.19 13.51
C PRO A 144 19.82 -2.26 13.15
N PRO A 145 18.95 -1.90 14.11
CA PRO A 145 17.84 -1.00 13.84
C PRO A 145 18.38 0.31 13.25
N GLU A 146 17.81 0.78 12.14
CA GLU A 146 18.21 2.06 11.56
C GLU A 146 17.49 3.22 12.28
N ILE A 147 18.20 4.32 12.54
CA ILE A 147 17.60 5.52 13.13
C ILE A 147 16.68 6.18 12.10
N LYS A 148 15.45 6.52 12.49
CA LYS A 148 14.54 7.37 11.70
C LYS A 148 14.33 8.70 12.44
N PRO A 149 15.24 9.69 12.26
CA PRO A 149 15.13 10.95 12.96
C PRO A 149 13.85 11.71 12.54
N LEU A 150 13.18 12.33 13.50
CA LEU A 150 11.97 13.13 13.27
C LEU A 150 12.24 14.39 12.46
N SER A 151 13.48 14.89 12.49
CA SER A 151 13.93 16.05 11.71
C SER A 151 15.22 15.72 10.96
N ARG A 152 15.20 15.93 9.64
CA ARG A 152 16.38 15.84 8.75
C ARG A 152 16.99 17.23 8.48
N ALA A 153 16.58 18.25 9.22
CA ALA A 153 17.09 19.60 9.08
C ALA A 153 18.58 19.66 9.50
N PRO A 154 19.41 20.47 8.83
CA PRO A 154 20.82 20.58 9.16
C PRO A 154 21.03 21.17 10.56
N ILE A 155 21.96 20.58 11.31
CA ILE A 155 22.30 20.97 12.67
C ILE A 155 23.42 22.01 12.62
N ASN A 156 23.20 23.14 13.29
CA ASN A 156 24.21 24.17 13.55
C ASN A 156 24.37 24.28 15.07
N TYR A 157 25.54 23.89 15.59
CA TYR A 157 25.77 23.83 17.02
C TYR A 157 27.25 23.96 17.36
N LYS A 158 27.59 24.92 18.22
CA LYS A 158 28.96 25.13 18.70
C LYS A 158 28.97 25.16 20.22
N ALA A 159 29.76 24.30 20.84
CA ALA A 159 29.84 24.23 22.30
C ALA A 159 31.17 23.66 22.78
N SER A 160 31.53 24.00 24.02
CA SER A 160 32.62 23.37 24.77
C SER A 160 32.12 22.97 26.16
N SER A 161 31.54 21.78 26.25
CA SER A 161 30.82 21.25 27.41
C SER A 161 31.09 19.77 27.62
N ASP A 162 30.47 19.16 28.63
CA ASP A 162 30.53 17.72 28.84
C ASP A 162 29.87 16.96 27.67
N ALA A 163 30.48 15.84 27.28
CA ALA A 163 30.03 15.02 26.16
C ALA A 163 28.56 14.60 26.28
N LYS A 164 28.06 14.29 27.48
CA LYS A 164 26.64 13.94 27.69
C LYS A 164 25.74 15.13 27.33
N VAL A 165 26.13 16.35 27.72
CA VAL A 165 25.36 17.55 27.41
C VAL A 165 25.32 17.80 25.89
N VAL A 166 26.43 17.58 25.20
CA VAL A 166 26.50 17.71 23.74
C VAL A 166 25.61 16.68 23.05
N PHE A 167 25.71 15.40 23.41
CA PHE A 167 24.87 14.34 22.86
C PHE A 167 23.39 14.58 23.12
N ASP A 168 22.99 14.94 24.34
CA ASP A 168 21.60 15.25 24.67
C ASP A 168 21.06 16.42 23.84
N THR A 169 21.89 17.42 23.57
CA THR A 169 21.49 18.59 22.77
C THR A 169 21.26 18.19 21.32
N ILE A 170 22.19 17.44 20.72
CA ILE A 170 22.05 16.93 19.34
C ILE A 170 20.84 16.00 19.22
N GLY A 171 20.65 15.10 20.19
CA GLY A 171 19.50 14.21 20.25
C GLY A 171 18.18 14.99 20.26
N LYS A 172 18.04 15.99 21.14
CA LYS A 172 16.84 16.85 21.19
C LYS A 172 16.59 17.60 19.88
N LEU A 173 17.64 18.12 19.23
CA LEU A 173 17.51 18.82 17.95
C LEU A 173 16.99 17.91 16.83
N ALA A 174 17.32 16.62 16.89
CA ALA A 174 16.88 15.62 15.92
C ALA A 174 15.64 14.80 16.33
N GLY A 175 15.07 15.08 17.52
CA GLY A 175 13.93 14.34 18.07
C GLY A 175 14.29 12.93 18.58
N LEU A 176 15.53 12.71 18.99
CA LEU A 176 16.03 11.46 19.54
C LEU A 176 16.19 11.52 21.06
N THR A 177 15.96 10.38 21.71
CA THR A 177 16.30 10.14 23.12
C THR A 177 17.68 9.52 23.22
N VAL A 178 18.54 10.07 24.06
CA VAL A 178 19.89 9.56 24.28
C VAL A 178 19.95 8.79 25.59
N VAL A 179 20.47 7.57 25.53
CA VAL A 179 20.75 6.71 26.68
C VAL A 179 22.26 6.47 26.73
N TYR A 180 22.82 6.31 27.93
CA TYR A 180 24.27 6.17 28.12
C TYR A 180 24.61 4.86 28.80
N ASP A 181 25.72 4.27 28.39
CA ASP A 181 26.34 3.18 29.15
C ASP A 181 26.74 3.68 30.56
N PRO A 182 26.56 2.86 31.62
CA PRO A 182 26.91 3.26 33.00
C PRO A 182 28.35 3.72 33.17
N ASP A 183 29.27 3.17 32.38
CA ASP A 183 30.70 3.49 32.43
C ASP A 183 31.07 4.70 31.54
N PHE A 184 30.08 5.40 30.97
CA PHE A 184 30.34 6.55 30.10
C PHE A 184 30.97 7.71 30.89
N PRO A 185 32.25 8.05 30.62
CA PRO A 185 32.98 9.00 31.43
C PRO A 185 32.48 10.43 31.20
N ALA A 186 32.48 11.23 32.26
CA ALA A 186 32.35 12.68 32.11
C ALA A 186 33.61 13.20 31.42
N ARG A 187 33.46 13.73 30.21
CA ARG A 187 34.57 14.23 29.38
C ARG A 187 34.13 15.52 28.73
N ARG A 188 34.94 16.56 28.88
CA ARG A 188 34.73 17.82 28.17
C ARG A 188 35.20 17.70 26.73
N ILE A 189 34.35 18.07 25.78
CA ILE A 189 34.63 18.10 24.35
C ILE A 189 34.30 19.48 23.79
N THR A 190 34.95 19.85 22.70
CA THR A 190 34.65 21.08 21.96
C THR A 190 34.20 20.69 20.56
N VAL A 191 33.00 21.09 20.18
CA VAL A 191 32.39 20.77 18.89
C VAL A 191 31.99 22.06 18.18
N ASP A 192 32.23 22.11 16.86
CA ASP A 192 31.80 23.20 15.97
C ASP A 192 31.12 22.58 14.75
N LEU A 193 29.80 22.50 14.81
CA LEU A 193 28.95 21.88 13.80
C LEU A 193 28.28 22.98 12.97
N VAL A 194 28.60 23.02 11.68
CA VAL A 194 28.05 24.00 10.73
C VAL A 194 27.41 23.26 9.58
N ASN A 195 26.08 23.35 9.50
CA ASN A 195 25.27 22.75 8.43
C ASN A 195 25.52 21.25 8.22
N VAL A 196 25.61 20.48 9.31
CA VAL A 196 25.87 19.02 9.28
C VAL A 196 24.58 18.23 9.42
N THR A 197 24.54 17.01 8.87
CA THR A 197 23.43 16.08 9.14
C THR A 197 23.51 15.51 10.56
N LEU A 198 22.45 14.87 11.02
CA LEU A 198 22.46 14.19 12.33
C LEU A 198 23.56 13.13 12.38
N GLU A 199 23.67 12.30 11.34
CA GLU A 199 24.62 11.20 11.28
C GLU A 199 26.05 11.73 11.39
N GLN A 200 26.35 12.80 10.66
CA GLN A 200 27.64 13.50 10.72
C GLN A 200 27.87 14.14 12.10
N ALA A 201 26.85 14.76 12.69
CA ALA A 201 26.96 15.34 14.03
C ALA A 201 27.30 14.25 15.06
N LEU A 202 26.58 13.13 15.05
CA LEU A 202 26.82 12.01 15.95
C LEU A 202 28.21 11.41 15.73
N GLU A 203 28.65 11.25 14.49
CA GLU A 203 29.99 10.76 14.16
C GLU A 203 31.10 11.69 14.70
N ILE A 204 31.00 13.00 14.45
CA ILE A 204 31.97 14.00 14.94
C ILE A 204 32.03 13.98 16.47
N VAL A 205 30.89 14.00 17.14
CA VAL A 205 30.83 14.03 18.61
C VAL A 205 31.31 12.70 19.20
N SER A 206 31.04 11.58 18.53
CA SER A 206 31.57 10.26 18.90
C SER A 206 33.09 10.22 18.83
N LEU A 207 33.67 10.76 17.77
CA LEU A 207 35.13 10.83 17.60
C LEU A 207 35.78 11.67 18.71
N GLU A 208 35.27 12.88 18.96
CA GLU A 208 35.79 13.79 19.99
C GLU A 208 35.64 13.23 21.41
N SER A 209 34.52 12.56 21.68
CA SER A 209 34.24 11.98 23.00
C SER A 209 34.88 10.60 23.21
N LYS A 210 35.48 9.98 22.18
CA LYS A 210 35.87 8.57 22.14
C LYS A 210 34.70 7.66 22.55
N ALA A 211 33.59 7.86 21.87
CA ALA A 211 32.38 7.08 22.02
C ALA A 211 32.02 6.42 20.69
N PHE A 212 31.12 5.47 20.72
CA PHE A 212 30.35 5.06 19.56
C PHE A 212 28.87 5.05 19.92
N VAL A 213 28.04 5.28 18.91
CA VAL A 213 26.59 5.38 19.05
C VAL A 213 25.96 4.17 18.41
N LYS A 214 25.09 3.49 19.15
CA LYS A 214 24.27 2.39 18.64
C LYS A 214 22.80 2.77 18.68
N PRO A 215 22.06 2.65 17.57
CA PRO A 215 20.61 2.79 17.60
C PRO A 215 20.01 1.65 18.43
N VAL A 216 19.07 1.96 19.33
CA VAL A 216 18.31 0.95 20.09
C VAL A 216 16.93 0.77 19.48
N THR A 217 16.31 1.88 19.07
CA THR A 217 15.03 1.93 18.36
C THR A 217 15.09 3.06 17.33
N GLU A 218 13.98 3.29 16.61
CA GLU A 218 13.88 4.36 15.62
C GLU A 218 14.18 5.76 16.18
N ASN A 219 13.97 5.98 17.48
CA ASN A 219 14.10 7.27 18.16
C ASN A 219 15.00 7.25 19.41
N ILE A 220 15.66 6.12 19.73
CA ILE A 220 16.53 5.99 20.89
C ILE A 220 17.93 5.62 20.41
N ILE A 221 18.93 6.38 20.84
CA ILE A 221 20.34 6.09 20.64
C ILE A 221 21.03 5.76 21.96
N PHE A 222 21.96 4.82 21.93
CA PHE A 222 22.76 4.39 23.06
C PHE A 222 24.22 4.77 22.83
N VAL A 223 24.77 5.59 23.73
CA VAL A 223 26.13 6.14 23.66
C VAL A 223 27.04 5.34 24.58
N ILE A 224 28.13 4.81 24.02
CA ILE A 224 28.99 3.83 24.67
C ILE A 224 30.45 4.28 24.55
N PRO A 225 31.30 4.09 25.58
CA PRO A 225 32.73 4.34 25.46
C PRO A 225 33.36 3.47 24.37
N ASP A 226 34.16 4.08 23.52
CA ASP A 226 34.95 3.38 22.52
C ASP A 226 36.12 2.64 23.18
N GLN A 227 35.84 1.42 23.63
CA GLN A 227 36.81 0.50 24.23
C GLN A 227 36.72 -0.86 23.56
N PRO A 228 37.85 -1.58 23.37
CA PRO A 228 37.83 -2.89 22.71
C PRO A 228 36.89 -3.91 23.37
N GLN A 229 36.71 -3.82 24.69
CA GLN A 229 35.77 -4.66 25.43
C GLN A 229 34.32 -4.29 25.10
N LYS A 230 33.96 -3.00 25.24
CA LYS A 230 32.62 -2.50 24.94
C LYS A 230 32.23 -2.70 23.46
N ARG A 231 33.19 -2.56 22.53
CA ARG A 231 32.96 -2.90 21.12
C ARG A 231 32.62 -4.38 20.95
N ARG A 232 33.31 -5.31 21.62
CA ARG A 232 32.91 -6.74 21.59
C ARG A 232 31.55 -7.00 22.22
N ASP A 233 31.21 -6.28 23.27
CA ASP A 233 29.97 -6.51 24.02
C ASP A 233 28.74 -5.91 23.31
N TYR A 234 28.93 -4.85 22.50
CA TYR A 234 27.82 -4.09 21.89
C TYR A 234 27.84 -3.99 20.36
N GLU A 235 28.99 -4.16 19.69
CA GLU A 235 29.04 -4.32 18.23
C GLU A 235 28.53 -5.71 17.88
N GLU A 236 27.43 -5.74 17.15
CA GLU A 236 26.87 -6.99 16.64
C GLU A 236 27.76 -7.52 15.53
N GLN A 237 28.21 -8.76 15.68
CA GLN A 237 28.87 -9.49 14.60
C GLN A 237 27.79 -9.99 13.66
N VAL A 238 27.72 -9.43 12.46
CA VAL A 238 26.82 -9.92 11.41
C VAL A 238 27.50 -11.04 10.62
N VAL A 239 26.84 -12.19 10.56
CA VAL A 239 27.26 -13.30 9.68
C VAL A 239 26.58 -13.08 8.34
N LYS A 240 27.37 -12.81 7.30
CA LYS A 240 26.86 -12.65 5.93
C LYS A 240 27.34 -13.81 5.07
N THR A 241 26.42 -14.67 4.65
CA THR A 241 26.70 -15.77 3.73
C THR A 241 26.83 -15.22 2.31
N PHE A 242 28.03 -15.34 1.74
CA PHE A 242 28.27 -15.00 0.33
C PHE A 242 28.18 -16.27 -0.51
N TYR A 243 27.18 -16.33 -1.39
CA TYR A 243 27.06 -17.39 -2.38
C TYR A 243 27.99 -17.06 -3.55
N ILE A 244 28.99 -17.90 -3.80
CA ILE A 244 29.92 -17.71 -4.90
C ILE A 244 29.39 -18.49 -6.11
N SER A 245 29.06 -17.77 -7.17
CA SER A 245 28.48 -18.33 -8.40
C SER A 245 29.56 -18.76 -9.39
N ASN A 246 30.11 -19.97 -9.24
CA ASN A 246 30.72 -20.80 -10.30
C ASN A 246 31.14 -22.16 -9.71
N THR A 247 31.49 -23.15 -10.53
CA THR A 247 32.15 -24.38 -10.04
C THR A 247 33.60 -24.07 -9.64
N ILE A 248 33.79 -23.83 -8.35
CA ILE A 248 35.09 -23.52 -7.74
C ILE A 248 35.73 -24.84 -7.34
N GLN A 249 37.02 -25.04 -7.67
CA GLN A 249 37.75 -26.18 -7.12
C GLN A 249 37.97 -25.97 -5.61
N PRO A 250 38.07 -27.03 -4.79
CA PRO A 250 38.32 -26.87 -3.34
C PRO A 250 39.54 -26.00 -2.99
N GLN A 251 40.49 -25.87 -3.92
CA GLN A 251 41.67 -25.01 -3.80
C GLN A 251 41.32 -23.52 -3.82
N ASP A 252 40.49 -23.04 -4.75
CA ASP A 252 40.19 -21.61 -4.83
C ASP A 252 39.32 -21.13 -3.65
N LEU A 253 38.47 -22.01 -3.09
CA LEU A 253 37.77 -21.72 -1.83
C LEU A 253 38.76 -21.45 -0.69
N THR A 254 39.84 -22.22 -0.61
CA THR A 254 40.86 -22.06 0.44
C THR A 254 41.64 -20.75 0.27
N GLU A 255 41.93 -20.35 -0.97
CA GLU A 255 42.58 -19.08 -1.28
C GLU A 255 41.69 -17.88 -0.96
N ILE A 256 40.40 -17.93 -1.33
CA ILE A 256 39.42 -16.89 -1.04
C ILE A 256 39.25 -16.72 0.48
N VAL A 257 39.08 -17.82 1.21
CA VAL A 257 38.97 -17.82 2.69
C VAL A 257 40.22 -17.22 3.33
N THR A 258 41.41 -17.57 2.82
CA THR A 258 42.68 -17.05 3.33
C THR A 258 42.85 -15.56 3.02
N GLY A 259 42.47 -15.13 1.81
CA GLY A 259 42.50 -13.72 1.40
C GLY A 259 41.53 -12.86 2.21
N LEU A 260 40.29 -13.34 2.43
CA LEU A 260 39.32 -12.66 3.28
C LEU A 260 39.80 -12.56 4.72
N ARG A 261 40.41 -13.62 5.27
CA ARG A 261 40.98 -13.59 6.62
C ARG A 261 42.07 -12.53 6.77
N GLN A 262 42.96 -12.41 5.78
CA GLN A 262 44.06 -11.43 5.81
C GLN A 262 43.57 -9.99 5.61
N LEU A 263 42.58 -9.76 4.76
CA LEU A 263 42.06 -8.42 4.48
C LEU A 263 41.15 -7.88 5.58
N LEU A 264 40.35 -8.75 6.20
CA LEU A 264 39.33 -8.36 7.17
C LEU A 264 39.71 -8.67 8.62
N ASP A 265 40.93 -9.17 8.86
CA ASP A 265 41.46 -9.58 10.17
C ASP A 265 40.48 -10.48 10.96
N LEU A 266 39.79 -11.37 10.23
CA LEU A 266 38.69 -12.19 10.75
C LEU A 266 39.23 -13.31 11.65
N LYS A 267 38.91 -13.25 12.94
CA LYS A 267 39.39 -14.24 13.93
C LYS A 267 38.67 -15.58 13.87
N ARG A 268 37.50 -15.69 13.23
CA ARG A 268 36.76 -16.93 13.02
C ARG A 268 36.05 -16.92 11.67
N ILE A 269 36.11 -18.06 10.99
CA ILE A 269 35.39 -18.41 9.75
C ILE A 269 34.67 -19.71 10.05
#